data_AF-A0A5C3E896-F1
#
_entry.id   AF-A0A5C3E896-F1
#
_cell.length_a   1.000
_cell.length_b   1.000
_cell.length_c   1.000
_cell.angle_alpha   90.00
_cell.angle_beta   90.00
_cell.angle_gamma   90.00
#
_symmetry.space_group_name_H-M   'P 1'
#
loop_
_entity.id
_entity.type
_entity.pdbx_description
1 polymer ?
#
loop_
_entity_poly.entity_id
_entity_poly.type
_entity_poly.pdbx_seq_one_letter_code
_entity_poly.pdbx_strand_id
1 'polypeptide(L)'
;MAFQPVPSLQSRQKRDKRTIYELAVTEAETHSIKKVFTERSKPKLPSRKADIQLVDPLIITGEAVTQFTDSKNQIYVRNVTLKDADSGKVILQRFAPTALHTAEAMAKDARWGQHYFKAVSNKANCKKHSAATRQLKEQQKFPHFHFGAWYNLSMVNLVVSSETLQKGNEEGKQAVADFCAWFKLFAIQYFDPLIQNKHSGLCDAFRQELIDRSKEHFPWAMDRVPGLDKHCHTLYSTISPFQGFSGKSHKDHKDADVSILVNFGQHAILELWHYNCQVVLQPLDIVVFLSNSIYHRTIQHPAHVAANSKVGDRMAISCFFRKGLLDKREPIKQNAAHLAKVATEKQRQLKRQKVAAPVADDSDDNFILDLSTNEESGDMSTDEESSDTSTDADD
;
A
#
# COMPACT_ATOMS: atom_id res chain seq x y z
N MET A 1 29.76 -34.63 38.77
CA MET A 1 29.50 -33.37 38.02
C MET A 1 29.89 -33.62 36.58
N ALA A 2 28.95 -33.53 35.64
CA ALA A 2 29.27 -33.66 34.21
C ALA A 2 29.89 -32.34 33.73
N PHE A 3 31.12 -32.40 33.20
CA PHE A 3 31.75 -31.26 32.52
C PHE A 3 30.94 -30.92 31.28
N GLN A 4 30.25 -29.77 31.27
CA GLN A 4 29.70 -29.25 30.02
C GLN A 4 30.83 -28.67 29.19
N PRO A 5 31.01 -29.12 27.93
CA PRO A 5 32.04 -28.60 27.06
C PRO A 5 31.78 -27.11 26.77
N VAL A 6 32.83 -26.29 26.87
CA VAL A 6 32.77 -24.87 26.51
C VAL A 6 32.42 -24.75 25.02
N PRO A 7 31.35 -24.02 24.64
CA PRO A 7 30.94 -23.92 23.25
C PRO A 7 32.06 -23.35 22.36
N SER A 8 32.19 -23.90 21.15
CA SER A 8 33.15 -23.40 20.15
C SER A 8 32.88 -21.92 19.82
N LEU A 9 33.90 -21.21 19.32
CA LEU A 9 33.75 -19.82 18.88
C LEU A 9 32.66 -19.67 17.82
N GLN A 10 32.58 -20.59 16.86
CA GLN A 10 31.56 -20.58 15.81
C GLN A 10 30.15 -20.81 16.37
N SER A 11 30.01 -21.73 17.33
CA SER A 11 28.75 -22.00 18.02
C SER A 11 28.27 -20.77 18.80
N ARG A 12 29.18 -20.09 19.52
CA ARG A 12 28.87 -18.83 20.22
C ARG A 12 28.44 -17.73 19.25
N GLN A 13 29.21 -17.50 18.18
CA GLN A 13 28.85 -16.49 17.17
C GLN A 13 27.47 -16.74 16.55
N LYS A 14 27.14 -18.01 16.23
CA LYS A 14 25.83 -18.36 15.68
C LYS A 14 24.71 -18.16 16.70
N ARG A 15 24.93 -18.52 17.97
CA ARG A 15 24.01 -18.26 19.08
C ARG A 15 23.77 -16.76 19.25
N ASP A 16 24.84 -15.97 19.39
CA ASP A 16 24.76 -14.54 19.63
C ASP A 16 24.04 -13.81 18.48
N LYS A 17 24.33 -14.20 17.22
CA LYS A 17 23.62 -13.70 16.04
C LYS A 17 22.14 -14.06 16.04
N ARG A 18 21.73 -15.19 16.61
CA ARG A 18 20.31 -15.53 16.75
C ARG A 18 19.66 -14.71 17.86
N THR A 19 20.34 -14.57 18.99
CA THR A 19 19.86 -13.82 20.15
C THR A 19 19.56 -12.36 19.80
N ILE A 20 20.38 -11.68 19.00
CA ILE A 20 20.11 -10.28 18.62
C ILE A 20 18.76 -10.07 17.91
N TYR A 21 18.29 -11.03 17.11
CA TYR A 21 16.99 -10.92 16.44
C TYR A 21 15.83 -11.24 17.38
N GLU A 22 16.03 -12.20 18.29
CA GLU A 22 15.05 -12.47 19.34
C GLU A 22 14.87 -11.23 20.24
N LEU A 23 15.97 -10.61 20.67
CA LEU A 23 15.98 -9.36 21.43
C LEU A 23 15.34 -8.20 20.67
N ALA A 24 15.58 -8.07 19.36
CA ALA A 24 14.98 -7.02 18.55
C ALA A 24 13.44 -7.04 18.60
N VAL A 25 12.84 -8.22 18.73
CA VAL A 25 11.39 -8.41 18.86
C VAL A 25 10.93 -8.27 20.30
N THR A 26 11.61 -8.90 21.27
CA THR A 26 11.17 -8.95 22.66
C THR A 26 11.40 -7.66 23.42
N GLU A 27 12.46 -6.91 23.08
CA GLU A 27 12.81 -5.63 23.70
C GLU A 27 12.28 -4.44 22.88
N ALA A 28 11.18 -4.61 22.15
CA ALA A 28 10.61 -3.55 21.31
C ALA A 28 10.45 -2.21 22.07
N GLU A 29 10.90 -1.14 21.43
CA GLU A 29 10.93 0.20 22.00
C GLU A 29 9.63 0.95 21.68
N THR A 30 9.02 1.60 22.67
CA THR A 30 7.80 2.39 22.48
C THR A 30 8.01 3.84 22.92
N HIS A 31 7.69 4.78 22.04
CA HIS A 31 7.75 6.22 22.30
C HIS A 31 6.37 6.84 22.22
N SER A 32 6.02 7.68 23.19
CA SER A 32 4.84 8.54 23.12
C SER A 32 5.30 9.95 22.75
N ILE A 33 4.94 10.41 21.55
CA ILE A 33 5.42 11.67 20.96
C ILE A 33 4.27 12.65 20.73
N LYS A 34 4.50 13.93 21.03
CA LYS A 34 3.49 14.98 20.90
C LYS A 34 3.63 15.73 19.59
N LYS A 35 2.50 16.15 19.01
CA LYS A 35 2.54 17.08 17.88
C LYS A 35 3.03 18.44 18.36
N VAL A 36 4.14 18.90 17.79
CA VAL A 36 4.74 20.21 18.11
C VAL A 36 4.51 21.24 17.01
N PHE A 37 4.19 20.80 15.79
CA PHE A 37 3.79 21.69 14.70
C PHE A 37 2.35 21.42 14.28
N THR A 38 1.59 22.50 14.11
CA THR A 38 0.25 22.51 13.51
C THR A 38 0.31 22.89 12.03
N GLU A 39 -0.75 22.58 11.28
CA GLU A 39 -0.86 22.99 9.87
C GLU A 39 -0.85 24.52 9.68
N ARG A 40 -1.28 25.27 10.71
CA ARG A 40 -1.27 26.76 10.75
C ARG A 40 0.11 27.35 11.06
N SER A 41 1.00 26.58 11.67
CA SER A 41 2.39 26.99 11.95
C SER A 41 3.34 26.75 10.78
N LYS A 42 2.84 26.42 9.57
CA LYS A 42 3.61 26.72 8.36
C LYS A 42 3.85 28.22 8.36
N PRO A 43 5.10 28.71 8.42
CA PRO A 43 5.32 30.13 8.24
C PRO A 43 4.65 30.53 6.92
N LYS A 44 4.02 31.72 6.87
CA LYS A 44 3.57 32.33 5.62
C LYS A 44 4.80 32.62 4.76
N LEU A 45 5.42 31.57 4.22
CA LEU A 45 6.52 31.64 3.28
C LEU A 45 5.90 31.56 1.90
N PRO A 46 6.37 32.39 0.95
CA PRO A 46 5.95 32.30 -0.43
C PRO A 46 6.15 30.85 -0.88
N SER A 47 5.08 30.28 -1.43
CA SER A 47 4.97 28.93 -1.93
C SER A 47 6.16 28.54 -2.82
N ARG A 48 7.29 28.09 -2.27
CA ARG A 48 8.40 27.48 -3.03
C ARG A 48 9.59 26.89 -2.27
N LYS A 49 9.79 27.08 -0.95
CA LYS A 49 10.91 26.40 -0.24
C LYS A 49 10.42 25.15 0.50
N ALA A 50 10.90 24.01 -0.01
CA ALA A 50 10.56 22.62 0.33
C ALA A 50 11.33 22.06 1.55
N ASP A 51 12.22 22.87 2.13
CA ASP A 51 13.27 22.39 3.01
C ASP A 51 13.15 23.08 4.36
N ILE A 52 12.07 22.81 5.08
CA ILE A 52 12.13 23.05 6.52
C ILE A 52 12.94 21.89 7.10
N GLN A 53 14.12 22.20 7.59
CA GLN A 53 14.95 21.27 8.34
C GLN A 53 14.38 21.21 9.75
N LEU A 54 14.22 20.00 10.29
CA LEU A 54 13.81 19.84 11.68
C LEU A 54 14.91 20.41 12.58
N VAL A 55 14.53 21.20 13.58
CA VAL A 55 15.45 21.75 14.58
C VAL A 55 15.45 20.78 15.76
N ASP A 56 16.61 20.24 16.08
CA ASP A 56 16.83 19.26 17.17
C ASP A 56 15.74 18.17 17.24
N PRO A 57 15.53 17.40 16.15
CA PRO A 57 14.51 16.37 16.14
C PRO A 57 14.82 15.25 17.15
N LEU A 58 13.78 14.63 17.69
CA LEU A 58 13.91 13.35 18.38
C LEU A 58 14.30 12.28 17.36
N ILE A 59 15.56 11.82 17.42
CA ILE A 59 16.10 10.77 16.55
C ILE A 59 15.90 9.42 17.23
N ILE A 60 15.11 8.55 16.59
CA ILE A 60 14.79 7.22 17.08
C ILE A 60 15.49 6.20 16.19
N THR A 61 16.55 5.59 16.71
CA THR A 61 17.36 4.59 15.99
C THR A 61 16.89 3.16 16.28
N GLY A 62 16.37 2.92 17.48
CA GLY A 62 16.11 1.58 18.01
C GLY A 62 17.37 0.82 18.41
N GLU A 63 18.55 1.44 18.32
CA GLU A 63 19.81 0.78 18.67
C GLU A 63 19.86 0.43 20.16
N ALA A 64 20.32 -0.78 20.44
CA ALA A 64 20.60 -1.28 21.78
C ALA A 64 21.85 -2.16 21.75
N VAL A 65 22.40 -2.44 22.93
CA VAL A 65 23.63 -3.21 23.09
C VAL A 65 23.32 -4.44 23.91
N THR A 66 23.73 -5.62 23.43
CA THR A 66 23.58 -6.86 24.21
C THR A 66 24.43 -6.83 25.47
N GLN A 67 24.09 -7.67 26.45
CA GLN A 67 24.87 -7.86 27.68
C GLN A 67 25.29 -9.33 27.80
N PHE A 68 26.13 -9.79 26.88
CA PHE A 68 26.61 -11.17 26.90
C PHE A 68 27.66 -11.35 28.00
N THR A 69 27.54 -12.41 28.78
CA THR A 69 28.48 -12.73 29.87
C THR A 69 29.73 -13.47 29.38
N ASP A 70 29.64 -14.15 28.24
CA ASP A 70 30.66 -15.06 27.69
C ASP A 70 31.11 -14.71 26.26
N SER A 71 30.66 -13.56 25.75
CA SER A 71 30.90 -13.04 24.40
C SER A 71 31.02 -11.51 24.41
N LYS A 72 31.55 -10.93 23.33
CA LYS A 72 31.55 -9.46 23.16
C LYS A 72 30.13 -8.96 22.96
N ASN A 73 29.79 -7.86 23.62
CA ASN A 73 28.53 -7.16 23.40
C ASN A 73 28.41 -6.70 21.94
N GLN A 74 27.21 -6.81 21.39
CA GLN A 74 26.89 -6.49 20.00
C GLN A 74 25.79 -5.45 19.95
N ILE A 75 25.87 -4.53 18.99
CA ILE A 75 24.79 -3.59 18.70
C ILE A 75 23.72 -4.34 17.92
N TYR A 76 22.46 -4.15 18.30
CA TYR A 76 21.31 -4.66 17.58
C TYR A 76 20.20 -3.59 17.52
N VAL A 77 19.23 -3.79 16.64
CA VAL A 77 18.19 -2.78 16.34
C VAL A 77 16.82 -3.33 16.73
N ARG A 78 16.17 -2.69 17.69
CA ARG A 78 14.85 -3.05 18.24
C ARG A 78 13.72 -2.65 17.32
N ASN A 79 12.62 -3.37 17.35
CA ASN A 79 11.36 -2.88 16.78
C ASN A 79 10.95 -1.58 17.48
N VAL A 80 10.35 -0.65 16.75
CA VAL A 80 9.97 0.67 17.27
C VAL A 80 8.47 0.88 17.09
N THR A 81 7.79 1.33 18.14
CA THR A 81 6.39 1.77 18.12
C THR A 81 6.30 3.23 18.52
N LEU A 82 5.65 4.04 17.69
CA LEU A 82 5.35 5.44 18.00
C LEU A 82 3.86 5.60 18.26
N LYS A 83 3.53 6.26 19.37
CA LYS A 83 2.18 6.64 19.76
C LYS A 83 2.06 8.17 19.78
N ASP A 84 0.93 8.68 19.31
CA ASP A 84 0.57 10.08 19.53
C ASP A 84 0.25 10.25 21.02
N ALA A 85 0.98 11.14 21.70
CA ALA A 85 0.93 11.29 23.15
C ALA A 85 -0.44 11.79 23.65
N ASP A 86 -1.17 12.55 22.83
CA ASP A 86 -2.44 13.15 23.21
C ASP A 86 -3.61 12.14 23.06
N SER A 87 -3.60 11.33 22.00
CA SER A 87 -4.67 10.35 21.72
C SER A 87 -4.36 8.91 22.15
N GLY A 88 -3.10 8.60 22.44
CA GLY A 88 -2.62 7.23 22.68
C GLY A 88 -2.62 6.33 21.43
N LYS A 89 -3.08 6.82 20.27
CA LYS A 89 -3.16 6.04 19.03
C LYS A 89 -1.76 5.69 18.54
N VAL A 90 -1.55 4.43 18.17
CA VAL A 90 -0.33 4.02 17.44
C VAL A 90 -0.36 4.66 16.06
N ILE A 91 0.72 5.38 15.73
CA ILE A 91 0.82 6.15 14.49
C ILE A 91 1.83 5.53 13.51
N LEU A 92 2.83 4.81 14.02
CA LEU A 92 3.86 4.13 13.24
C LEU A 92 4.45 2.96 14.03
N GLN A 93 4.70 1.85 13.35
CA GLN A 93 5.52 0.76 13.85
C GLN A 93 6.58 0.37 12.81
N ARG A 94 7.84 0.22 13.23
CA ARG A 94 8.96 -0.25 12.41
C ARG A 94 9.38 -1.63 12.89
N PHE A 95 9.46 -2.57 11.98
CA PHE A 95 9.86 -3.95 12.21
C PHE A 95 11.13 -4.28 11.44
N ALA A 96 12.15 -4.73 12.17
CA ALA A 96 13.30 -5.41 11.59
C ALA A 96 12.93 -6.87 11.27
N PRO A 97 13.72 -7.60 10.46
CA PRO A 97 13.54 -9.04 10.30
C PRO A 97 13.48 -9.75 11.66
N THR A 98 12.57 -10.69 11.84
CA THR A 98 12.28 -11.30 13.16
C THR A 98 13.28 -12.36 13.61
N ALA A 99 14.10 -12.88 12.69
CA ALA A 99 15.08 -13.92 12.95
C ALA A 99 16.23 -13.86 11.93
N LEU A 100 17.39 -14.41 12.27
CA LEU A 100 18.56 -14.45 11.39
C LEU A 100 18.26 -15.10 10.04
N HIS A 101 17.61 -16.26 10.03
CA HIS A 101 17.27 -16.96 8.79
C HIS A 101 16.27 -16.15 7.94
N THR A 102 15.35 -15.42 8.58
CA THR A 102 14.43 -14.50 7.90
C THR A 102 15.19 -13.34 7.28
N ALA A 103 16.14 -12.74 8.00
CA ALA A 103 16.99 -11.67 7.49
C ALA A 103 17.82 -12.11 6.28
N GLU A 104 18.44 -13.29 6.35
CA GLU A 104 19.21 -13.88 5.24
C GLU A 104 18.32 -14.16 4.02
N ALA A 105 17.12 -14.70 4.23
CA ALA A 105 16.15 -14.93 3.17
C ALA A 105 15.67 -13.60 2.55
N MET A 106 15.28 -12.62 3.37
CA MET A 106 14.87 -11.28 2.91
C MET A 106 15.98 -10.60 2.12
N ALA A 107 17.23 -10.73 2.55
CA ALA A 107 18.38 -10.18 1.82
C ALA A 107 18.58 -10.86 0.46
N LYS A 108 18.36 -12.19 0.38
CA LYS A 108 18.42 -12.93 -0.88
C LYS A 108 17.29 -12.49 -1.83
N ASP A 109 16.07 -12.37 -1.32
CA ASP A 109 14.91 -11.94 -2.10
C ASP A 109 14.99 -10.48 -2.53
N ALA A 110 15.57 -9.61 -1.70
CA ALA A 110 15.81 -8.21 -2.04
C ALA A 110 16.75 -8.06 -3.25
N ARG A 111 17.72 -8.97 -3.42
CA ARG A 111 18.58 -8.98 -4.62
C ARG A 111 17.79 -9.28 -5.89
N TRP A 112 16.85 -10.22 -5.83
CA TRP A 112 15.91 -10.47 -6.94
C TRP A 112 14.99 -9.28 -7.17
N GLY A 113 14.49 -8.65 -6.10
CA GLY A 113 13.72 -7.41 -6.17
C GLY A 113 14.45 -6.28 -6.90
N GLN A 114 15.73 -6.08 -6.59
CA GLN A 114 16.57 -5.09 -7.30
C GLN A 114 16.71 -5.43 -8.78
N HIS A 115 16.88 -6.72 -9.13
CA HIS A 115 16.92 -7.16 -10.53
C HIS A 115 15.61 -6.83 -11.26
N TYR A 116 14.46 -7.21 -10.70
CA TYR A 116 13.15 -6.92 -11.30
C TYR A 116 12.87 -5.41 -11.38
N PHE A 117 13.22 -4.66 -10.33
CA PHE A 117 13.04 -3.21 -10.34
C PHE A 117 13.89 -2.52 -11.40
N LYS A 118 15.12 -2.99 -11.63
CA LYS A 118 15.96 -2.51 -12.73
C LYS A 118 15.33 -2.81 -14.09
N ALA A 119 14.76 -4.01 -14.26
CA ALA A 119 14.04 -4.37 -15.49
C ALA A 119 12.85 -3.44 -15.74
N VAL A 120 12.02 -3.20 -14.71
CA VAL A 120 10.89 -2.27 -14.76
C VAL A 120 11.37 -0.85 -15.08
N SER A 121 12.40 -0.36 -14.39
CA SER A 121 12.94 1.00 -14.60
C SER A 121 13.44 1.23 -16.02
N ASN A 122 13.95 0.18 -16.68
CA ASN A 122 14.48 0.27 -18.03
C ASN A 122 13.42 0.07 -19.12
N LYS A 123 12.41 -0.79 -18.87
CA LYS A 123 11.48 -1.27 -19.91
C LYS A 123 10.09 -0.69 -19.78
N ALA A 124 9.63 -0.35 -18.58
CA ALA A 124 8.25 0.08 -18.34
C ALA A 124 8.10 1.59 -18.57
N ASN A 125 6.95 1.98 -19.12
CA ASN A 125 6.55 3.37 -19.17
C ASN A 125 6.21 3.87 -17.76
N CYS A 126 6.93 4.89 -17.30
CA CYS A 126 6.63 5.61 -16.06
C CYS A 126 5.95 6.93 -16.44
N LYS A 127 4.75 7.17 -15.92
CA LYS A 127 4.21 8.53 -15.92
C LYS A 127 5.09 9.32 -14.97
N LYS A 128 5.88 10.24 -15.50
CA LYS A 128 6.57 11.26 -14.69
C LYS A 128 5.49 12.03 -13.95
N HIS A 129 5.12 11.60 -12.74
CA HIS A 129 4.27 12.35 -11.83
C HIS A 129 4.86 13.75 -11.76
N SER A 130 4.04 14.78 -11.93
CA SER A 130 4.54 16.16 -12.04
C SER A 130 5.57 16.41 -10.94
N ALA A 131 6.81 16.58 -11.39
CA ALA A 131 7.99 16.38 -10.57
C ALA A 131 8.09 17.43 -9.44
N ALA A 132 7.20 18.42 -9.46
CA ALA A 132 7.08 19.51 -8.49
C ALA A 132 6.58 19.10 -7.08
N THR A 133 5.99 17.90 -6.91
CA THR A 133 5.24 17.58 -5.69
C THR A 133 5.86 16.53 -4.77
N ARG A 134 6.54 15.49 -5.28
CA ARG A 134 6.96 14.33 -4.45
C ARG A 134 8.46 13.97 -4.50
N GLN A 135 9.28 14.62 -5.32
CA GLN A 135 10.74 14.39 -5.40
C GLN A 135 11.48 15.73 -5.48
N LEU A 136 12.69 15.81 -4.93
CA LEU A 136 13.57 16.97 -5.15
C LEU A 136 14.04 17.00 -6.61
N LYS A 137 14.37 18.19 -7.15
CA LYS A 137 14.78 18.36 -8.56
C LYS A 137 15.82 17.32 -9.02
N GLU A 138 16.84 17.10 -8.20
CA GLU A 138 17.94 16.16 -8.48
C GLU A 138 17.51 14.68 -8.49
N GLN A 139 16.37 14.37 -7.87
CA GLN A 139 15.78 13.04 -7.75
C GLN A 139 14.71 12.77 -8.81
N GLN A 140 14.25 13.78 -9.56
CA GLN A 140 13.21 13.64 -10.60
C GLN A 140 13.65 12.74 -11.78
N LYS A 141 14.94 12.42 -11.86
CA LYS A 141 15.49 11.43 -12.80
C LYS A 141 15.13 9.98 -12.42
N PHE A 142 14.76 9.74 -11.16
CA PHE A 142 14.46 8.42 -10.66
C PHE A 142 12.98 8.07 -10.87
N PRO A 143 12.68 6.89 -11.42
CA PRO A 143 11.30 6.52 -11.71
C PRO A 143 10.50 6.30 -10.42
N HIS A 144 9.22 6.63 -10.50
CA HIS A 144 8.24 6.43 -9.42
C HIS A 144 6.97 5.88 -10.03
N PHE A 145 6.79 4.57 -9.90
CA PHE A 145 5.66 3.86 -10.48
C PHE A 145 4.54 3.70 -9.47
N HIS A 146 3.32 3.54 -9.95
CA HIS A 146 2.16 3.13 -9.15
C HIS A 146 1.50 1.93 -9.82
N PHE A 147 1.74 0.73 -9.29
CA PHE A 147 1.18 -0.50 -9.81
C PHE A 147 -0.03 -0.96 -8.99
N GLY A 148 -1.13 -1.32 -9.65
CA GLY A 148 -2.38 -1.74 -9.04
C GLY A 148 -3.53 -0.79 -9.35
N ALA A 149 -4.45 -0.61 -8.42
CA ALA A 149 -5.60 0.27 -8.59
C ALA A 149 -5.19 1.75 -8.49
N TRP A 150 -5.59 2.56 -9.46
CA TRP A 150 -5.39 4.01 -9.46
C TRP A 150 -6.61 4.72 -10.05
N TYR A 151 -6.78 5.99 -9.69
CA TYR A 151 -7.86 6.78 -10.27
C TYR A 151 -7.59 6.97 -11.77
N ASN A 152 -8.63 6.80 -12.58
CA ASN A 152 -8.58 7.14 -14.00
C ASN A 152 -8.32 8.65 -14.20
N LEU A 153 -8.11 9.08 -15.45
CA LEU A 153 -7.77 10.47 -15.75
C LEU A 153 -8.84 11.46 -15.28
N SER A 154 -10.13 11.08 -15.32
CA SER A 154 -11.21 11.91 -14.81
C SER A 154 -11.36 11.91 -13.29
N MET A 155 -10.52 11.16 -12.55
CA MET A 155 -10.59 10.98 -11.10
C MET A 155 -11.92 10.40 -10.60
N VAL A 156 -12.64 9.71 -11.49
CA VAL A 156 -13.98 9.19 -11.25
C VAL A 156 -13.95 7.75 -10.75
N ASN A 157 -13.15 6.88 -11.39
CA ASN A 157 -13.14 5.45 -11.12
C ASN A 157 -11.75 4.96 -10.75
N LEU A 158 -11.67 4.00 -9.83
CA LEU A 158 -10.46 3.22 -9.59
C LEU A 158 -10.39 2.10 -10.62
N VAL A 159 -9.28 2.06 -11.36
CA VAL A 159 -8.98 1.11 -12.43
C VAL A 159 -7.56 0.59 -12.27
N VAL A 160 -7.21 -0.52 -12.91
CA VAL A 160 -5.79 -0.92 -12.99
C VAL A 160 -5.01 0.19 -13.70
N SER A 161 -3.93 0.67 -13.09
CA SER A 161 -3.20 1.83 -13.55
C SER A 161 -2.61 1.60 -14.94
N SER A 162 -2.44 2.68 -15.71
CA SER A 162 -1.75 2.59 -17.00
C SER A 162 -0.30 2.11 -16.86
N GLU A 163 0.33 2.40 -15.72
CA GLU A 163 1.69 1.94 -15.40
C GLU A 163 1.72 0.44 -15.09
N THR A 164 0.62 -0.14 -14.63
CA THR A 164 0.49 -1.60 -14.53
C THR A 164 0.22 -2.24 -15.88
N LEU A 165 -0.71 -1.68 -16.65
CA LEU A 165 -1.18 -2.30 -17.89
C LEU A 165 -0.18 -2.22 -19.04
N GLN A 166 0.72 -1.22 -19.04
CA GLN A 166 1.76 -1.03 -20.05
C GLN A 166 1.23 -1.22 -21.48
N LYS A 167 0.07 -0.61 -21.80
CA LYS A 167 -0.59 -0.78 -23.09
C LYS A 167 0.36 -0.37 -24.23
N GLY A 168 0.55 -1.26 -25.21
CA GLY A 168 1.46 -1.06 -26.34
C GLY A 168 2.95 -1.28 -26.03
N ASN A 169 3.30 -1.75 -24.82
CA ASN A 169 4.68 -2.02 -24.41
C ASN A 169 4.80 -3.43 -23.80
N GLU A 170 4.99 -4.45 -24.64
CA GLU A 170 5.04 -5.86 -24.21
C GLU A 170 6.20 -6.16 -23.27
N GLU A 171 7.39 -5.59 -23.53
CA GLU A 171 8.54 -5.74 -22.62
C GLU A 171 8.25 -5.14 -21.24
N GLY A 172 7.62 -3.97 -21.21
CA GLY A 172 7.17 -3.32 -19.98
C GLY A 172 6.13 -4.16 -19.24
N LYS A 173 5.17 -4.77 -19.94
CA LYS A 173 4.16 -5.66 -19.32
C LYS A 173 4.82 -6.82 -18.59
N GLN A 174 5.75 -7.52 -19.24
CA GLN A 174 6.43 -8.64 -18.61
C GLN A 174 7.25 -8.18 -17.40
N ALA A 175 8.03 -7.10 -17.54
CA ALA A 175 8.84 -6.57 -16.43
C ALA A 175 7.97 -6.18 -15.21
N VAL A 176 6.83 -5.52 -15.44
CA VAL A 176 5.88 -5.16 -14.37
C VAL A 176 5.23 -6.39 -13.76
N ALA A 177 4.84 -7.37 -14.57
CA ALA A 177 4.26 -8.63 -14.08
C ALA A 177 5.24 -9.39 -13.18
N ASP A 178 6.49 -9.56 -13.61
CA ASP A 178 7.55 -10.23 -12.83
C ASP A 178 7.81 -9.51 -11.51
N PHE A 179 7.90 -8.17 -11.53
CA PHE A 179 8.08 -7.37 -10.33
C PHE A 179 6.90 -7.50 -9.35
N CYS A 180 5.66 -7.40 -9.85
CA CYS A 180 4.46 -7.54 -9.02
C CYS A 180 4.36 -8.95 -8.43
N ALA A 181 4.68 -9.99 -9.21
CA ALA A 181 4.68 -11.37 -8.74
C ALA A 181 5.71 -11.59 -7.63
N TRP A 182 6.95 -11.14 -7.83
CA TRP A 182 7.99 -11.18 -6.81
C TRP A 182 7.54 -10.47 -5.53
N PHE A 183 7.03 -9.24 -5.63
CA PHE A 183 6.68 -8.48 -4.44
C PHE A 183 5.43 -9.01 -3.72
N LYS A 184 4.51 -9.64 -4.46
CA LYS A 184 3.38 -10.36 -3.87
C LYS A 184 3.86 -11.56 -3.04
N LEU A 185 4.84 -12.32 -3.54
CA LEU A 185 5.45 -13.42 -2.78
C LEU A 185 6.25 -12.91 -1.58
N PHE A 186 6.98 -11.79 -1.73
CA PHE A 186 7.64 -11.11 -0.61
C PHE A 186 6.64 -10.73 0.49
N ALA A 187 5.48 -10.18 0.13
CA ALA A 187 4.42 -9.84 1.07
C ALA A 187 3.86 -11.09 1.78
N ILE A 188 3.60 -12.18 1.05
CA ILE A 188 3.17 -13.45 1.66
C ILE A 188 4.20 -13.96 2.67
N GLN A 189 5.49 -13.89 2.32
CA GLN A 189 6.54 -14.46 3.15
C GLN A 189 6.88 -13.60 4.38
N TYR A 190 6.72 -12.28 4.30
CA TYR A 190 7.23 -11.36 5.33
C TYR A 190 6.18 -10.44 5.94
N PHE A 191 5.06 -10.16 5.27
CA PHE A 191 3.95 -9.38 5.85
C PHE A 191 2.93 -10.27 6.53
N ASP A 192 2.55 -11.39 5.91
CA ASP A 192 1.55 -12.28 6.50
C ASP A 192 1.96 -12.81 7.87
N PRO A 193 3.22 -13.23 8.13
CA PRO A 193 3.63 -13.63 9.47
C PRO A 193 3.50 -12.49 10.49
N LEU A 194 3.74 -11.24 10.09
CA LEU A 194 3.56 -10.08 10.96
C LEU A 194 2.08 -9.93 11.39
N ILE A 195 1.14 -10.28 10.52
CA ILE A 195 -0.31 -10.11 10.73
C ILE A 195 -0.95 -11.35 11.38
N GLN A 196 -0.49 -12.54 11.04
CA GLN A 196 -1.03 -13.80 11.54
C GLN A 196 -0.47 -14.16 12.92
N ASN A 197 0.80 -13.83 13.19
CA ASN A 197 1.40 -14.06 14.51
C ASN A 197 0.96 -12.97 15.49
N LYS A 198 0.17 -13.34 16.50
CA LYS A 198 -0.28 -12.42 17.57
C LYS A 198 0.88 -11.85 18.39
N HIS A 199 2.02 -12.53 18.44
CA HIS A 199 3.22 -12.11 19.16
C HIS A 199 4.20 -11.30 18.30
N SER A 200 3.81 -10.89 17.09
CA SER A 200 4.67 -10.10 16.21
C SER A 200 4.97 -8.69 16.70
N GLY A 201 4.21 -8.19 17.68
CA GLY A 201 4.28 -6.82 18.16
C GLY A 201 3.49 -5.80 17.31
N LEU A 202 2.87 -6.23 16.20
CA LEU A 202 1.93 -5.39 15.45
C LEU A 202 0.69 -5.11 16.32
N CYS A 203 0.37 -3.82 16.48
CA CYS A 203 -0.74 -3.39 17.32
C CYS A 203 -2.09 -3.84 16.74
N ASP A 204 -3.06 -4.06 17.64
CA ASP A 204 -4.34 -4.65 17.27
C ASP A 204 -5.11 -3.82 16.25
N ALA A 205 -5.07 -2.50 16.34
CA ALA A 205 -5.74 -1.61 15.39
C ALA A 205 -5.19 -1.78 13.96
N PHE A 206 -3.86 -1.84 13.80
CA PHE A 206 -3.24 -2.03 12.48
C PHE A 206 -3.48 -3.45 11.97
N ARG A 207 -3.42 -4.44 12.86
CA ARG A 207 -3.68 -5.84 12.53
C ARG A 207 -5.11 -6.03 12.04
N GLN A 208 -6.09 -5.47 12.75
CA GLN A 208 -7.50 -5.59 12.41
C GLN A 208 -7.79 -4.95 11.04
N GLU A 209 -7.30 -3.74 10.80
CA GLU A 209 -7.43 -3.05 9.52
C GLU A 209 -6.86 -3.87 8.35
N LEU A 210 -5.68 -4.48 8.53
CA LEU A 210 -5.06 -5.33 7.51
C LEU A 210 -5.82 -6.65 7.29
N ILE A 211 -6.39 -7.23 8.35
CA ILE A 211 -7.24 -8.43 8.26
C ILE A 211 -8.55 -8.11 7.53
N ASP A 212 -9.23 -7.03 7.89
CA ASP A 212 -10.49 -6.60 7.25
C ASP A 212 -10.26 -6.25 5.79
N ARG A 213 -9.12 -5.62 5.49
CA ARG A 213 -8.71 -5.39 4.10
C ARG A 213 -8.57 -6.69 3.32
N SER A 214 -7.92 -7.70 3.89
CA SER A 214 -7.72 -8.99 3.22
C SER A 214 -9.04 -9.75 3.02
N LYS A 215 -9.92 -9.73 4.02
CA LYS A 215 -11.15 -10.55 4.05
C LYS A 215 -12.36 -9.89 3.40
N GLU A 216 -12.44 -8.56 3.42
CA GLU A 216 -13.64 -7.81 3.04
C GLU A 216 -13.35 -6.82 1.91
N HIS A 217 -12.41 -5.89 2.11
CA HIS A 217 -12.24 -4.78 1.18
C HIS A 217 -11.55 -5.19 -0.12
N PHE A 218 -10.52 -6.03 -0.08
CA PHE A 218 -9.81 -6.49 -1.27
C PHE A 218 -10.68 -7.40 -2.17
N PRO A 219 -11.45 -8.37 -1.64
CA PRO A 219 -12.41 -9.13 -2.45
C PRO A 219 -13.44 -8.23 -3.14
N TRP A 220 -13.98 -7.23 -2.44
CA TRP A 220 -14.87 -6.24 -3.04
C TRP A 220 -14.18 -5.45 -4.16
N ALA A 221 -12.94 -4.99 -3.91
CA ALA A 221 -12.15 -4.25 -4.89
C ALA A 221 -11.84 -5.07 -6.15
N MET A 222 -11.49 -6.35 -5.99
CA MET A 222 -11.21 -7.27 -7.10
C MET A 222 -12.42 -7.45 -8.01
N ASP A 223 -13.63 -7.48 -7.45
CA ASP A 223 -14.86 -7.59 -8.24
C ASP A 223 -15.12 -6.35 -9.12
N ARG A 224 -14.73 -5.16 -8.63
CA ARG A 224 -14.91 -3.88 -9.34
C ARG A 224 -13.74 -3.51 -10.25
N VAL A 225 -12.53 -3.95 -9.92
CA VAL A 225 -11.27 -3.65 -10.61
C VAL A 225 -10.66 -4.94 -11.16
N PRO A 226 -11.04 -5.36 -12.39
CA PRO A 226 -10.61 -6.64 -12.95
C PRO A 226 -9.08 -6.76 -13.05
N GLY A 227 -8.55 -7.89 -12.59
CA GLY A 227 -7.12 -8.20 -12.64
C GLY A 227 -6.29 -7.60 -11.52
N LEU A 228 -6.90 -6.90 -10.55
CA LEU A 228 -6.18 -6.35 -9.40
C LEU A 228 -5.46 -7.44 -8.59
N ASP A 229 -6.09 -8.59 -8.40
CA ASP A 229 -5.58 -9.77 -7.71
C ASP A 229 -4.35 -10.40 -8.38
N LYS A 230 -4.20 -10.21 -9.70
CA LYS A 230 -3.04 -10.69 -10.46
C LYS A 230 -1.78 -9.89 -10.15
N HIS A 231 -1.91 -8.64 -9.71
CA HIS A 231 -0.80 -7.72 -9.48
C HIS A 231 -0.57 -7.40 -8.00
N CYS A 232 -1.59 -7.52 -7.16
CA CYS A 232 -1.50 -7.09 -5.77
C CYS A 232 -1.73 -8.24 -4.78
N HIS A 233 -1.09 -8.11 -3.63
CA HIS A 233 -1.42 -8.88 -2.44
C HIS A 233 -2.71 -8.34 -1.80
N THR A 234 -3.41 -9.16 -1.02
CA THR A 234 -4.72 -8.77 -0.42
C THR A 234 -4.63 -7.63 0.60
N LEU A 235 -3.42 -7.27 1.03
CA LEU A 235 -3.15 -6.23 2.03
C LEU A 235 -3.01 -4.82 1.45
N TYR A 236 -2.96 -4.68 0.13
CA TYR A 236 -2.81 -3.38 -0.53
C TYR A 236 -3.49 -3.40 -1.90
N SER A 237 -4.00 -2.26 -2.36
CA SER A 237 -4.55 -2.14 -3.72
C SER A 237 -3.52 -1.62 -4.70
N THR A 238 -2.43 -1.05 -4.19
CA THR A 238 -1.44 -0.36 -4.99
C THR A 238 -0.08 -0.49 -4.32
N ILE A 239 0.96 -0.74 -5.12
CA ILE A 239 2.35 -0.60 -4.72
C ILE A 239 3.01 0.52 -5.50
N SER A 240 3.92 1.22 -4.85
CA SER A 240 4.63 2.35 -5.40
C SER A 240 6.12 2.13 -5.19
N PRO A 241 6.80 1.41 -6.11
CA PRO A 241 8.23 1.27 -6.05
C PRO A 241 8.91 2.53 -6.57
N PHE A 242 9.89 3.03 -5.83
CA PHE A 242 10.65 4.22 -6.17
C PHE A 242 12.11 4.09 -5.77
N GLN A 243 12.96 4.79 -6.52
CA GLN A 243 14.40 4.87 -6.26
C GLN A 243 14.75 6.19 -5.58
N GLY A 244 15.70 6.14 -4.64
CA GLY A 244 16.10 7.28 -3.84
C GLY A 244 15.15 7.57 -2.69
N PHE A 245 14.82 8.84 -2.51
CA PHE A 245 14.07 9.35 -1.36
C PHE A 245 12.85 10.14 -1.84
N SER A 246 11.93 10.42 -0.92
CA SER A 246 10.83 11.34 -1.22
C SER A 246 11.29 12.79 -1.08
N GLY A 247 10.69 13.68 -1.85
CA GLY A 247 10.93 15.11 -1.79
C GLY A 247 10.24 15.77 -0.59
N LYS A 248 9.20 16.55 -0.87
CA LYS A 248 8.51 17.34 0.17
C LYS A 248 7.77 16.45 1.17
N SER A 249 7.73 16.91 2.41
CA SER A 249 6.86 16.33 3.44
C SER A 249 5.40 16.42 2.99
N HIS A 250 4.68 15.29 3.07
CA HIS A 250 3.30 15.18 2.58
C HIS A 250 2.47 14.19 3.40
N LYS A 251 1.16 14.19 3.15
CA LYS A 251 0.19 13.18 3.60
C LYS A 251 -0.44 12.55 2.37
N ASP A 252 -0.70 11.26 2.41
CA ASP A 252 -1.41 10.57 1.34
C ASP A 252 -2.92 10.55 1.61
N HIS A 253 -3.57 11.71 1.46
CA HIS A 253 -5.00 11.90 1.81
C HIS A 253 -5.99 10.96 1.10
N LYS A 254 -5.56 10.31 0.00
CA LYS A 254 -6.38 9.37 -0.78
C LYS A 254 -6.19 7.92 -0.35
N ASP A 255 -5.29 7.67 0.60
CA ASP A 255 -4.99 6.34 1.09
C ASP A 255 -5.78 6.06 2.37
N ALA A 256 -6.15 4.80 2.54
CA ALA A 256 -6.76 4.27 3.75
C ALA A 256 -5.70 4.00 4.81
N ASP A 257 -6.11 4.02 6.07
CA ASP A 257 -5.32 3.41 7.14
C ASP A 257 -5.25 1.90 6.86
N VAL A 258 -4.16 1.17 7.07
CA VAL A 258 -2.76 1.61 7.22
C VAL A 258 -2.00 1.44 5.89
N SER A 259 -0.85 2.10 5.78
CA SER A 259 0.11 1.92 4.69
C SER A 259 1.35 1.19 5.18
N ILE A 260 2.01 0.48 4.27
CA ILE A 260 3.23 -0.30 4.53
C ILE A 260 4.37 0.30 3.68
N LEU A 261 5.54 0.53 4.25
CA LEU A 261 6.75 0.96 3.53
C LEU A 261 7.85 -0.05 3.80
N VAL A 262 8.47 -0.57 2.74
CA VAL A 262 9.65 -1.43 2.84
C VAL A 262 10.88 -0.70 2.34
N ASN A 263 11.96 -0.74 3.11
CA ASN A 263 13.22 -0.09 2.79
C ASN A 263 14.24 -1.09 2.23
N PHE A 264 14.92 -0.79 1.13
CA PHE A 264 15.95 -1.65 0.54
C PHE A 264 17.21 -0.86 0.17
N GLY A 265 18.35 -1.53 0.17
CA GLY A 265 19.64 -0.97 -0.27
C GLY A 265 20.32 -0.14 0.82
N GLN A 266 20.00 1.16 0.92
CA GLN A 266 20.62 2.08 1.88
C GLN A 266 19.74 2.36 3.10
N HIS A 267 20.38 2.82 4.17
CA HIS A 267 19.69 3.42 5.30
C HIS A 267 18.95 4.68 4.87
N ALA A 268 17.82 4.95 5.52
CA ALA A 268 17.05 6.15 5.31
C ALA A 268 16.62 6.75 6.65
N ILE A 269 16.23 8.01 6.65
CA ILE A 269 15.49 8.61 7.75
C ILE A 269 14.06 8.83 7.27
N LEU A 270 13.09 8.32 8.02
CA LEU A 270 11.68 8.68 7.88
C LEU A 270 11.38 9.82 8.86
N GLU A 271 11.24 11.02 8.32
CA GLU A 271 10.91 12.22 9.10
C GLU A 271 9.40 12.36 9.26
N LEU A 272 8.95 12.58 10.49
CA LEU A 272 7.57 12.86 10.85
C LEU A 272 7.46 14.33 11.27
N TRP A 273 7.19 15.20 10.29
CA TRP A 273 7.33 16.65 10.44
C TRP A 273 6.58 17.18 11.66
N HIS A 274 5.28 16.91 11.79
CA HIS A 274 4.44 17.42 12.88
C HIS A 274 4.88 17.01 14.29
N TYR A 275 5.66 15.94 14.42
CA TYR A 275 6.11 15.43 15.72
C TYR A 275 7.57 15.80 16.03
N ASN A 276 8.23 16.58 15.17
CA ASN A 276 9.67 16.85 15.25
C ASN A 276 10.50 15.58 15.51
N CYS A 277 10.17 14.52 14.78
CA CYS A 277 10.69 13.17 15.02
C CYS A 277 11.27 12.59 13.74
N GLN A 278 12.38 11.86 13.89
CA GLN A 278 13.06 11.13 12.84
C GLN A 278 13.21 9.67 13.25
N VAL A 279 12.78 8.74 12.39
CA VAL A 279 12.97 7.30 12.59
C VAL A 279 14.03 6.82 11.60
N VAL A 280 15.12 6.25 12.10
CA VAL A 280 16.14 5.65 11.23
C VAL A 280 15.61 4.32 10.70
N LEU A 281 15.69 4.13 9.38
CA LEU A 281 15.31 2.90 8.70
C LEU A 281 16.56 2.18 8.21
N GLN A 282 16.68 0.92 8.59
CA GLN A 282 17.68 -0.01 8.09
C GLN A 282 17.20 -0.63 6.77
N PRO A 283 18.10 -1.17 5.93
CA PRO A 283 17.68 -2.05 4.85
C PRO A 283 16.87 -3.24 5.40
N LEU A 284 15.83 -3.63 4.67
CA LEU A 284 14.86 -4.68 5.00
C LEU A 284 13.83 -4.33 6.09
N ASP A 285 13.87 -3.13 6.66
CA ASP A 285 12.83 -2.69 7.59
C ASP A 285 11.46 -2.59 6.91
N ILE A 286 10.43 -3.05 7.62
CA ILE A 286 9.02 -2.91 7.27
C ILE A 286 8.40 -1.90 8.22
N VAL A 287 7.84 -0.82 7.68
CA VAL A 287 7.16 0.23 8.43
C VAL A 287 5.67 0.17 8.15
N VAL A 288 4.84 0.05 9.19
CA VAL A 288 3.37 0.13 9.10
C VAL A 288 2.94 1.43 9.76
N PHE A 289 2.25 2.33 9.04
CA PHE A 289 1.96 3.66 9.56
C PHE A 289 0.77 4.34 8.89
N LEU A 290 0.28 5.41 9.53
CA LEU A 290 -0.88 6.19 9.07
C LEU A 290 -0.46 7.28 8.06
N SER A 291 -0.09 6.88 6.84
CA SER A 291 0.44 7.80 5.81
C SER A 291 -0.53 8.92 5.41
N ASN A 292 -1.84 8.71 5.56
CA ASN A 292 -2.88 9.69 5.28
C ASN A 292 -3.05 10.75 6.40
N SER A 293 -2.54 10.47 7.61
CA SER A 293 -2.78 11.23 8.83
C SER A 293 -1.52 11.92 9.34
N ILE A 294 -0.34 11.46 8.91
CA ILE A 294 0.96 11.94 9.38
C ILE A 294 1.73 12.55 8.20
N TYR A 295 2.22 13.77 8.40
CA TYR A 295 3.17 14.37 7.46
C TYR A 295 4.49 13.65 7.52
N HIS A 296 4.90 13.08 6.40
CA HIS A 296 6.09 12.26 6.33
C HIS A 296 6.92 12.53 5.07
N ARG A 297 8.23 12.28 5.17
CA ARG A 297 9.14 12.12 4.04
C ARG A 297 10.31 11.21 4.43
N THR A 298 10.89 10.56 3.45
CA THR A 298 12.19 9.89 3.57
C THR A 298 13.31 10.83 3.10
N ILE A 299 14.43 10.86 3.81
CA ILE A 299 15.67 11.56 3.43
C ILE A 299 16.87 10.62 3.56
N GLN A 300 17.99 10.99 2.93
CA GLN A 300 19.23 10.21 3.02
C GLN A 300 19.84 10.31 4.42
N HIS A 301 20.32 9.18 4.94
CA HIS A 301 20.97 9.16 6.24
C HIS A 301 22.28 10.00 6.21
N PRO A 302 22.57 10.83 7.22
CA PRO A 302 23.76 11.70 7.24
C PRO A 302 25.08 10.95 7.03
N ALA A 303 25.22 9.74 7.55
CA ALA A 303 26.40 8.91 7.32
C ALA A 303 26.62 8.56 5.84
N HIS A 304 25.54 8.34 5.08
CA HIS A 304 25.63 8.09 3.64
C HIS A 304 25.94 9.36 2.85
N VAL A 305 25.47 10.52 3.31
CA VAL A 305 25.84 11.83 2.74
C VAL A 305 27.34 12.08 2.96
N ALA A 306 27.82 11.90 4.19
CA ALA A 306 29.25 12.06 4.53
C ALA A 306 30.15 11.09 3.75
N ALA A 307 29.69 9.85 3.52
CA ALA A 307 30.38 8.85 2.73
C ALA A 307 30.19 9.00 1.21
N ASN A 308 29.53 10.07 0.74
CA ASN A 308 29.23 10.32 -0.67
C ASN A 308 28.55 9.13 -1.39
N SER A 309 27.67 8.42 -0.67
CA SER A 309 26.93 7.28 -1.22
C SER A 309 25.86 7.76 -2.21
N LYS A 310 25.64 7.00 -3.29
CA LYS A 310 24.71 7.44 -4.35
C LYS A 310 23.27 7.33 -3.86
N VAL A 311 22.50 8.40 -4.05
CA VAL A 311 21.05 8.40 -3.74
C VAL A 311 20.32 7.23 -4.41
N GLY A 312 20.75 6.84 -5.61
CA GLY A 312 20.15 5.76 -6.38
C GLY A 312 20.34 4.36 -5.80
N ASP A 313 21.23 4.15 -4.81
CA ASP A 313 21.40 2.80 -4.25
C ASP A 313 20.27 2.43 -3.27
N ARG A 314 19.40 3.38 -2.93
CA ARG A 314 18.17 3.12 -2.19
C ARG A 314 17.03 2.78 -3.15
N MET A 315 16.31 1.71 -2.83
CA MET A 315 15.00 1.40 -3.37
C MET A 315 14.01 1.30 -2.21
N ALA A 316 12.79 1.78 -2.38
CA ALA A 316 11.73 1.57 -1.42
C ALA A 316 10.42 1.28 -2.12
N ILE A 317 9.54 0.55 -1.42
CA ILE A 317 8.24 0.18 -1.93
C ILE A 317 7.20 0.60 -0.90
N SER A 318 6.35 1.54 -1.28
CA SER A 318 5.17 1.89 -0.49
C SER A 318 3.97 1.06 -0.96
N CYS A 319 3.23 0.48 -0.04
CA CYS A 319 2.05 -0.34 -0.30
C CYS A 319 0.89 0.29 0.45
N PHE A 320 -0.19 0.61 -0.26
CA PHE A 320 -1.33 1.27 0.34
C PHE A 320 -2.62 0.78 -0.30
N PHE A 321 -3.71 1.00 0.41
CA PHE A 321 -5.05 0.75 -0.08
C PHE A 321 -5.74 2.08 -0.29
N ARG A 322 -6.45 2.25 -1.40
CA ARG A 322 -7.12 3.51 -1.69
C ARG A 322 -8.38 3.65 -0.87
N LYS A 323 -8.59 4.83 -0.27
CA LYS A 323 -9.77 5.12 0.54
C LYS A 323 -11.08 4.88 -0.21
N GLY A 324 -11.13 5.17 -1.51
CA GLY A 324 -12.30 4.86 -2.33
C GLY A 324 -12.64 3.37 -2.42
N LEU A 325 -11.65 2.47 -2.34
CA LEU A 325 -11.90 1.02 -2.27
C LEU A 325 -12.31 0.58 -0.86
N LEU A 326 -11.72 1.19 0.18
CA LEU A 326 -12.09 0.91 1.57
C LEU A 326 -13.56 1.28 1.81
N ASP A 327 -13.93 2.49 1.41
CA ASP A 327 -15.28 3.06 1.49
C ASP A 327 -16.27 2.36 0.54
N LYS A 328 -15.84 1.35 -0.23
CA LYS A 328 -16.64 0.63 -1.23
C LYS A 328 -17.39 1.56 -2.19
N ARG A 329 -16.74 2.63 -2.65
CA ARG A 329 -17.36 3.61 -3.54
C ARG A 329 -17.55 2.97 -4.91
N GLU A 330 -18.82 2.77 -5.29
CA GLU A 330 -19.14 2.18 -6.59
C GLU A 330 -18.58 3.04 -7.74
N PRO A 331 -17.94 2.42 -8.74
CA PRO A 331 -17.53 3.11 -9.94
C PRO A 331 -18.74 3.71 -10.69
N ILE A 332 -18.63 4.94 -11.17
CA ILE A 332 -19.65 5.56 -12.04
C ILE A 332 -19.85 4.73 -13.32
N LYS A 333 -18.78 4.10 -13.82
CA LYS A 333 -18.85 3.18 -14.95
C LYS A 333 -18.58 1.77 -14.46
N GLN A 334 -19.63 0.95 -14.41
CA GLN A 334 -19.51 -0.46 -14.05
C GLN A 334 -18.94 -1.26 -15.22
N ASN A 335 -18.04 -2.20 -14.93
CA ASN A 335 -17.47 -3.06 -15.96
C ASN A 335 -18.51 -4.12 -16.40
N ALA A 336 -18.40 -4.60 -17.65
CA ALA A 336 -19.37 -5.55 -18.20
C ALA A 336 -19.41 -6.89 -17.44
N ALA A 337 -18.27 -7.36 -16.92
CA ALA A 337 -18.21 -8.61 -16.15
C ALA A 337 -18.98 -8.51 -14.82
N HIS A 338 -18.89 -7.35 -14.15
CA HIS A 338 -19.64 -7.03 -12.94
C HIS A 338 -21.14 -6.94 -13.24
N LEU A 339 -21.53 -6.22 -14.30
CA LEU A 339 -22.93 -6.15 -14.74
C LEU A 339 -23.50 -7.55 -15.05
N ALA A 340 -22.73 -8.41 -15.73
CA ALA A 340 -23.13 -9.79 -16.03
C ALA A 340 -23.29 -10.64 -14.76
N LYS A 341 -22.39 -10.47 -13.77
CA LYS A 341 -22.50 -11.14 -12.46
C LYS A 341 -23.76 -10.71 -11.72
N VAL A 342 -24.01 -9.41 -11.62
CA VAL A 342 -25.22 -8.85 -10.98
C VAL A 342 -26.49 -9.35 -11.68
N ALA A 343 -26.51 -9.35 -13.02
CA ALA A 343 -27.64 -9.89 -13.79
C ALA A 343 -27.86 -11.39 -13.50
N THR A 344 -26.78 -12.17 -13.40
CA THR A 344 -26.84 -13.60 -13.08
C THR A 344 -27.36 -13.86 -11.66
N GLU A 345 -26.91 -13.09 -10.67
CA GLU A 345 -27.39 -13.17 -9.29
C GLU A 345 -28.87 -12.79 -9.19
N LYS A 346 -29.29 -11.72 -9.89
CA LYS A 346 -30.70 -11.32 -9.98
C LYS A 346 -31.56 -12.44 -10.56
N GLN A 347 -31.11 -13.09 -11.64
CA GLN A 347 -31.80 -14.25 -12.22
C GLN A 347 -31.87 -15.44 -11.27
N ARG A 348 -30.79 -15.73 -10.52
CA ARG A 348 -30.78 -16.79 -9.50
C ARG A 348 -31.75 -16.50 -8.36
N GLN A 349 -31.81 -15.26 -7.88
CA GLN A 349 -32.74 -14.84 -6.83
C GLN A 349 -34.19 -14.97 -7.30
N LEU A 350 -34.51 -14.51 -8.51
CA LEU A 350 -35.84 -14.66 -9.09
C LEU A 350 -36.24 -16.14 -9.23
N LYS A 351 -35.32 -17.02 -9.66
CA LYS A 351 -35.59 -18.47 -9.70
C LYS A 351 -35.83 -19.06 -8.31
N ARG A 352 -35.06 -18.66 -7.30
CA ARG A 352 -35.26 -19.12 -5.91
C ARG A 352 -36.60 -18.66 -5.33
N GLN A 353 -37.01 -17.42 -5.60
CA GLN A 353 -38.31 -16.89 -5.19
C GLN A 353 -39.48 -17.63 -5.87
N LYS A 354 -39.33 -17.98 -7.16
CA LYS A 354 -40.34 -18.78 -7.88
C LYS A 354 -40.46 -20.23 -7.38
N VAL A 355 -39.38 -20.83 -6.87
CA VAL A 355 -39.39 -22.19 -6.28
C VAL A 355 -39.88 -22.18 -4.83
N ALA A 356 -39.80 -21.04 -4.13
CA ALA A 356 -40.26 -20.89 -2.75
C ALA A 356 -41.71 -20.41 -2.61
N ALA A 357 -42.41 -20.13 -3.71
CA ALA A 357 -43.85 -19.91 -3.68
C ALA A 357 -44.53 -21.27 -3.40
N PRO A 358 -45.34 -21.41 -2.34
CA PRO A 358 -46.09 -22.63 -2.12
C PRO A 358 -47.01 -22.84 -3.32
N VAL A 359 -47.03 -24.06 -3.84
CA VAL A 359 -48.09 -24.55 -4.72
C VAL A 359 -49.37 -24.36 -3.93
N ALA A 360 -50.14 -23.33 -4.28
CA ALA A 360 -51.51 -23.22 -3.84
C ALA A 360 -52.24 -24.42 -4.45
N ASP A 361 -52.77 -25.23 -3.55
CA ASP A 361 -53.57 -26.41 -3.81
C ASP A 361 -54.67 -26.06 -4.83
N ASP A 362 -54.64 -26.73 -5.97
CA ASP A 362 -55.72 -26.71 -6.97
C ASP A 362 -56.97 -27.32 -6.30
N SER A 363 -57.92 -26.47 -5.93
CA SER A 363 -59.31 -26.88 -5.74
C SER A 363 -60.24 -25.85 -6.39
N ASP A 364 -60.61 -26.20 -7.61
CA ASP A 364 -61.90 -26.06 -8.31
C ASP A 364 -62.83 -24.85 -8.09
N ASP A 365 -63.29 -24.38 -9.27
CA ASP A 365 -64.64 -23.87 -9.61
C ASP A 365 -65.08 -22.45 -9.18
N ASN A 366 -64.96 -21.50 -10.11
CA ASN A 366 -66.08 -20.92 -10.89
C ASN A 366 -65.60 -19.67 -11.65
N PHE A 367 -65.64 -19.66 -12.98
CA PHE A 367 -66.77 -19.19 -13.80
C PHE A 367 -67.08 -17.69 -13.58
N ILE A 368 -66.58 -16.83 -14.47
CA ILE A 368 -67.35 -16.04 -15.46
C ILE A 368 -66.36 -15.21 -16.30
N LEU A 369 -66.38 -15.48 -17.60
CA LEU A 369 -65.93 -14.58 -18.66
C LEU A 369 -66.91 -13.41 -18.74
N ASP A 370 -66.43 -12.17 -18.65
CA ASP A 370 -67.15 -11.05 -19.27
C ASP A 370 -66.23 -10.35 -20.27
N LEU A 371 -66.66 -10.46 -21.52
CA LEU A 371 -66.09 -9.87 -22.72
C LEU A 371 -66.86 -8.56 -22.94
N SER A 372 -66.20 -7.43 -22.75
CA SER A 372 -66.66 -6.19 -23.40
C SER A 372 -65.46 -5.45 -23.99
N THR A 373 -65.34 -5.64 -25.29
CA THR A 373 -64.74 -4.75 -26.27
C THR A 373 -64.95 -3.27 -25.96
N ASN A 374 -63.90 -2.46 -26.13
CA ASN A 374 -64.03 -1.15 -26.73
C ASN A 374 -62.72 -0.82 -27.45
N GLU A 375 -62.77 -0.95 -28.77
CA GLU A 375 -61.93 -0.22 -29.70
C GLU A 375 -62.33 1.25 -29.62
N GLU A 376 -61.36 2.17 -29.55
CA GLU A 376 -61.51 3.44 -30.24
C GLU A 376 -60.16 3.99 -30.68
N SER A 377 -60.20 4.41 -31.94
CA SER A 377 -59.18 4.84 -32.88
C SER A 377 -58.75 6.30 -32.74
N GLY A 378 -57.58 6.63 -33.29
CA GLY A 378 -57.13 7.99 -33.59
C GLY A 378 -55.61 7.99 -33.74
N ASP A 379 -55.04 7.55 -34.86
CA ASP A 379 -54.92 8.19 -36.18
C ASP A 379 -53.91 9.36 -36.25
N MET A 380 -53.02 9.19 -37.23
CA MET A 380 -52.16 10.11 -37.99
C MET A 380 -51.69 11.46 -37.42
N SER A 381 -50.38 11.71 -37.49
CA SER A 381 -49.78 12.31 -38.70
C SER A 381 -48.25 12.39 -38.62
N THR A 382 -47.63 12.12 -39.77
CA THR A 382 -46.24 12.37 -40.15
C THR A 382 -45.96 13.86 -40.33
N ASP A 383 -44.67 14.22 -40.32
CA ASP A 383 -43.95 15.04 -41.33
C ASP A 383 -42.59 15.39 -40.69
N GLU A 384 -41.45 14.99 -41.28
CA GLU A 384 -40.69 15.78 -42.27
C GLU A 384 -40.44 17.21 -41.76
N GLU A 385 -39.28 17.83 -41.78
CA GLU A 385 -37.98 17.64 -42.41
C GLU A 385 -37.10 18.74 -41.77
N SER A 386 -35.77 18.61 -41.86
CA SER A 386 -34.84 19.69 -42.27
C SER A 386 -33.55 19.67 -41.46
N SER A 387 -32.53 19.15 -42.13
CA SER A 387 -31.15 19.63 -42.09
C SER A 387 -31.06 21.16 -42.06
N ASP A 388 -30.22 21.73 -41.20
CA ASP A 388 -29.00 22.44 -41.63
C ASP A 388 -28.24 23.04 -40.44
N THR A 389 -27.00 23.46 -40.73
CA THR A 389 -26.06 24.26 -39.93
C THR A 389 -25.16 23.49 -38.97
N SER A 390 -23.87 23.76 -38.89
CA SER A 390 -22.94 24.51 -39.72
C SER A 390 -21.56 24.17 -39.15
N THR A 391 -20.61 23.92 -40.04
CA THR A 391 -19.19 24.09 -39.76
C THR A 391 -18.94 25.55 -39.38
N ASP A 392 -18.24 25.80 -38.28
CA ASP A 392 -17.22 26.86 -38.21
C ASP A 392 -16.29 26.63 -37.01
N ALA A 393 -15.01 26.85 -37.29
CA ALA A 393 -13.89 26.86 -36.37
C ALA A 393 -13.78 28.26 -35.72
N ASP A 394 -13.22 28.34 -34.51
CA ASP A 394 -11.99 29.10 -34.22
C ASP A 394 -11.74 29.25 -32.70
N ASP A 395 -10.43 29.30 -32.40
CA ASP A 395 -9.68 29.61 -31.15
C ASP A 395 -9.53 28.58 -30.00
#